data_AF-A0AAE2BX23-F1
#
_entry.id   AF-A0AAE2BX23-F1
#
_cell.length_a   1.000
_cell.length_b   1.000
_cell.length_c   1.000
_cell.angle_alpha   90.00
_cell.angle_beta   90.00
_cell.angle_gamma   90.00
#
_symmetry.space_group_name_H-M   'P 1'
#
loop_
_entity.id
_entity.type
_entity.pdbx_description
1 polymer ?
#
loop_
_entity_poly.entity_id
_entity_poly.type
_entity_poly.pdbx_seq_one_letter_code
_entity_poly.pdbx_strand_id
1 'polypeptide(L)'
;MASESESLADPSGPIASDRENFHLCGPFHLTTVDWKDPVHRRSVAACLVQGVYVLERDRQEKREGSQALAPPWWKSFDFQLHTQLIDDADSCVFGAIYQLNSRNSDGNDSAPRYVIAFRGTITKGDTFTRDLELDIHIVRNGLHQTSRFEIGIQAVRHIVATYGSSNVWLTGHSLGAAMALLAGKNMAKTGVFLEAFLFNPPFFSAPIESIQDKKVKHGIRFAGSVITAGLAFAMKSNQQTNHSGSTFVALSAWLPCLFVNPADHICSEYIGYFEHRKQMEDIGAGAIERLATQHSIGGLLLNAMGKQSEEPLHLIPSANLTVNVTPARDFYDAHGVHQWWRPDLLLDSKTYNY
;
A
#
# COMPACT_ATOMS: atom_id res chain seq x y z
N MET A 1 -62.41 -3.02 22.55
CA MET A 1 -61.58 -2.00 21.88
C MET A 1 -60.13 -2.27 22.22
N ALA A 2 -59.44 -3.03 21.38
CA ALA A 2 -57.99 -3.14 21.38
C ALA A 2 -57.59 -2.93 19.92
N SER A 3 -56.96 -1.79 19.63
CA SER A 3 -56.46 -1.46 18.29
C SER A 3 -55.00 -1.91 18.22
N GLU A 4 -54.74 -2.89 17.37
CA GLU A 4 -53.42 -3.24 16.89
C GLU A 4 -52.83 -2.04 16.13
N SER A 5 -51.59 -1.68 16.45
CA SER A 5 -50.79 -0.77 15.64
C SER A 5 -49.62 -1.58 15.09
N GLU A 6 -49.77 -2.03 13.85
CA GLU A 6 -48.67 -2.51 13.03
C GLU A 6 -47.73 -1.32 12.74
N SER A 7 -46.57 -1.36 13.36
CA SER A 7 -45.44 -0.50 13.05
C SER A 7 -44.83 -0.93 11.72
N LEU A 8 -45.21 -0.24 10.64
CA LEU A 8 -44.58 -0.34 9.32
C LEU A 8 -43.06 -0.18 9.43
N ALA A 9 -42.31 -1.21 9.06
CA ALA A 9 -40.87 -1.13 8.89
C ALA A 9 -40.54 -0.24 7.67
N ASP A 10 -39.68 0.75 7.90
CA ASP A 10 -39.14 1.66 6.89
C ASP A 10 -38.29 0.86 5.87
N PRO A 11 -38.63 0.87 4.56
CA PRO A 11 -37.95 0.06 3.55
C PRO A 11 -36.60 0.64 3.07
N SER A 12 -36.14 1.78 3.59
CA SER A 12 -34.80 2.27 3.27
C SER A 12 -33.74 1.61 4.15
N GLY A 13 -33.28 0.42 3.73
CA GLY A 13 -31.96 -0.07 4.14
C GLY A 13 -30.87 0.97 3.80
N PRO A 14 -29.69 0.90 4.44
CA PRO A 14 -28.60 1.84 4.18
C PRO A 14 -28.29 1.88 2.68
N ILE A 15 -28.41 3.07 2.08
CA ILE A 15 -28.09 3.30 0.66
C ILE A 15 -26.58 3.10 0.51
N ALA A 16 -26.18 2.11 -0.29
CA ALA A 16 -24.78 1.86 -0.61
C ALA A 16 -24.13 3.12 -1.21
N SER A 17 -22.88 3.41 -0.85
CA SER A 17 -22.16 4.53 -1.47
C SER A 17 -21.98 4.25 -2.97
N ASP A 18 -22.11 5.27 -3.83
CA ASP A 18 -21.81 5.16 -5.27
C ASP A 18 -20.43 4.52 -5.53
N ARG A 19 -19.47 4.75 -4.61
CA ARG A 19 -18.10 4.21 -4.66
C ARG A 19 -18.02 2.69 -4.49
N GLU A 20 -19.05 2.04 -3.94
CA GLU A 20 -19.13 0.58 -3.81
C GLU A 20 -19.64 -0.07 -5.08
N ASN A 21 -20.40 0.68 -5.89
CA ASN A 21 -21.02 0.16 -7.10
C ASN A 21 -20.06 0.27 -8.29
N PHE A 22 -19.56 -0.88 -8.74
CA PHE A 22 -18.71 -0.96 -9.93
C PHE A 22 -19.39 -0.37 -11.18
N HIS A 23 -20.71 -0.49 -11.31
CA HIS A 23 -21.46 0.04 -12.44
C HIS A 23 -21.70 1.55 -12.40
N LEU A 24 -21.25 2.23 -11.34
CA LEU A 24 -21.24 3.70 -11.26
C LEU A 24 -19.81 4.27 -11.26
N CYS A 25 -18.88 3.62 -10.57
CA CYS A 25 -17.54 4.16 -10.33
C CYS A 25 -16.38 3.30 -10.88
N GLY A 26 -16.67 2.14 -11.46
CA GLY A 26 -15.67 1.27 -12.07
C GLY A 26 -15.09 1.87 -13.37
N PRO A 27 -13.96 1.33 -13.86
CA PRO A 27 -13.30 1.84 -15.05
C PRO A 27 -13.98 1.32 -16.33
N PHE A 28 -15.07 1.94 -16.78
CA PHE A 28 -15.79 1.53 -18.01
C PHE A 28 -14.95 1.61 -19.29
N HIS A 29 -13.86 2.39 -19.27
CA HIS A 29 -12.93 2.46 -20.39
C HIS A 29 -12.07 1.20 -20.52
N LEU A 30 -11.94 0.39 -19.47
CA LEU A 30 -11.18 -0.88 -19.46
C LEU A 30 -12.07 -2.05 -19.88
N THR A 31 -12.46 -2.08 -21.15
CA THR A 31 -13.25 -3.18 -21.74
C THR A 31 -12.39 -4.42 -22.05
N THR A 32 -11.09 -4.24 -22.23
CA THR A 32 -10.11 -5.31 -22.42
C THR A 32 -8.82 -4.96 -21.68
N VAL A 33 -8.25 -5.92 -20.95
CA VAL A 33 -7.01 -5.72 -20.19
C VAL A 33 -5.79 -6.03 -21.05
N ASP A 34 -5.01 -5.01 -21.40
CA ASP A 34 -3.65 -5.20 -21.89
C ASP A 34 -2.71 -5.36 -20.68
N TRP A 35 -2.29 -6.60 -20.43
CA TRP A 35 -1.37 -6.91 -19.33
C TRP A 35 0.05 -6.34 -19.51
N LYS A 36 0.37 -5.75 -20.67
CA LYS A 36 1.64 -5.02 -20.89
C LYS A 36 1.50 -3.53 -20.61
N ASP A 37 0.28 -2.99 -20.60
CA ASP A 37 0.04 -1.57 -20.34
C ASP A 37 0.07 -1.28 -18.82
N PRO A 38 1.04 -0.49 -18.32
CA PRO A 38 1.12 -0.14 -16.91
C PRO A 38 -0.13 0.59 -16.38
N VAL A 39 -0.88 1.31 -17.23
CA VAL A 39 -2.15 1.95 -16.87
C VAL A 39 -3.21 0.90 -16.56
N HIS A 40 -3.36 -0.11 -17.43
CA HIS A 40 -4.33 -1.18 -17.24
C HIS A 40 -3.99 -1.99 -15.99
N ARG A 41 -2.71 -2.34 -15.80
CA ARG A 41 -2.23 -3.11 -14.63
C ARG A 41 -2.48 -2.37 -13.33
N ARG A 42 -2.18 -1.06 -13.28
CA ARG A 42 -2.47 -0.20 -12.13
C ARG A 42 -3.97 -0.19 -11.82
N SER A 43 -4.81 0.06 -12.82
CA SER A 43 -6.26 0.16 -12.64
C SER A 43 -6.85 -1.17 -12.15
N VAL A 44 -6.43 -2.30 -12.73
CA VAL A 44 -6.85 -3.65 -12.27
C VAL A 44 -6.41 -3.89 -10.83
N ALA A 45 -5.15 -3.62 -10.48
CA ALA A 45 -4.65 -3.80 -9.12
C ALA A 45 -5.41 -2.95 -8.10
N ALA A 46 -5.76 -1.71 -8.45
CA ALA A 46 -6.56 -0.83 -7.61
C ALA A 46 -8.02 -1.31 -7.48
N CYS A 47 -8.65 -1.76 -8.57
CA CYS A 47 -10.00 -2.32 -8.54
C CYS A 47 -10.09 -3.60 -7.70
N LEU A 48 -9.07 -4.47 -7.74
CA LEU A 48 -9.03 -5.66 -6.89
C LEU A 48 -8.93 -5.30 -5.40
N VAL A 49 -8.20 -4.24 -5.04
CA VAL A 49 -8.19 -3.71 -3.67
C VAL A 49 -9.56 -3.14 -3.29
N GLN A 50 -10.23 -2.42 -4.19
CA GLN A 50 -11.60 -1.95 -3.97
C GLN A 50 -12.58 -3.12 -3.78
N GLY A 51 -12.38 -4.24 -4.49
CA GLY A 51 -13.12 -5.48 -4.28
C GLY A 51 -13.03 -5.98 -2.83
N VAL A 52 -11.88 -5.86 -2.17
CA VAL A 52 -11.72 -6.21 -0.75
C VAL A 52 -12.48 -5.25 0.17
N TYR A 53 -12.47 -3.94 -0.14
CA TYR A 53 -13.28 -2.96 0.57
C TYR A 53 -14.77 -3.30 0.52
N VAL A 54 -15.27 -3.63 -0.68
CA VAL A 54 -16.69 -3.94 -0.88
C VAL A 54 -17.04 -5.33 -0.33
N LEU A 55 -16.13 -6.31 -0.34
CA LEU A 55 -16.31 -7.60 0.34
C LEU A 55 -16.61 -7.43 1.83
N GLU A 56 -15.85 -6.58 2.52
CA GLU A 56 -16.08 -6.30 3.93
C GLU A 56 -17.37 -5.50 4.16
N ARG A 57 -17.73 -4.58 3.24
CA ARG A 57 -19.04 -3.89 3.31
C ARG A 57 -20.20 -4.85 3.10
N ASP A 58 -20.10 -5.75 2.13
CA ASP A 58 -21.08 -6.81 1.88
C ASP A 58 -21.26 -7.67 3.14
N ARG A 59 -20.17 -8.02 3.85
CA ARG A 59 -20.24 -8.70 5.15
C ARG A 59 -20.96 -7.88 6.22
N GLN A 60 -20.58 -6.61 6.40
CA GLN A 60 -21.16 -5.70 7.40
C GLN A 60 -22.66 -5.48 7.18
N GLU A 61 -23.09 -5.38 5.92
CA GLU A 61 -24.47 -5.11 5.51
C GLU A 61 -25.25 -6.38 5.17
N LYS A 62 -24.64 -7.56 5.31
CA LYS A 62 -25.23 -8.88 4.99
C LYS A 62 -25.75 -8.96 3.55
N ARG A 63 -25.01 -8.36 2.60
CA ARG A 63 -25.30 -8.43 1.17
C ARG A 63 -24.74 -9.73 0.60
N GLU A 64 -25.63 -10.63 0.21
CA GLU A 64 -25.28 -11.97 -0.31
C GLU A 64 -25.89 -12.21 -1.69
N GLY A 65 -25.33 -13.18 -2.43
CA GLY A 65 -25.87 -13.61 -3.72
C GLY A 65 -26.00 -12.47 -4.72
N SER A 66 -27.23 -12.20 -5.17
CA SER A 66 -27.53 -11.12 -6.13
C SER A 66 -27.44 -9.71 -5.54
N GLN A 67 -27.40 -9.57 -4.20
CA GLN A 67 -27.26 -8.28 -3.52
C GLN A 67 -25.79 -7.88 -3.31
N ALA A 68 -24.85 -8.83 -3.44
CA ALA A 68 -23.43 -8.58 -3.24
C ALA A 68 -22.88 -7.61 -4.31
N LEU A 69 -22.24 -6.53 -3.85
CA LEU A 69 -21.66 -5.51 -4.73
C LEU A 69 -20.19 -5.76 -5.05
N ALA A 70 -19.53 -6.63 -4.30
CA ALA A 70 -18.11 -6.90 -4.48
C ALA A 70 -17.77 -7.64 -5.80
N PRO A 71 -18.54 -8.66 -6.27
CA PRO A 71 -18.12 -9.50 -7.40
C PRO A 71 -17.75 -8.79 -8.70
N PRO A 72 -18.47 -7.73 -9.15
CA PRO A 72 -18.09 -6.96 -10.33
C PRO A 72 -16.66 -6.39 -10.30
N TRP A 73 -16.08 -6.12 -9.12
CA TRP A 73 -14.74 -5.54 -8.99
C TRP A 73 -13.60 -6.44 -9.46
N TRP A 74 -13.82 -7.76 -9.51
CA TRP A 74 -12.82 -8.72 -10.02
C TRP A 74 -13.32 -9.47 -11.25
N LYS A 75 -14.61 -9.78 -11.34
CA LYS A 75 -15.18 -10.51 -12.50
C LYS A 75 -15.04 -9.73 -13.81
N SER A 76 -15.08 -8.40 -13.77
CA SER A 76 -14.90 -7.55 -14.96
C SER A 76 -13.50 -7.66 -15.58
N PHE A 77 -12.54 -8.21 -14.85
CA PHE A 77 -11.17 -8.43 -15.31
C PHE A 77 -10.82 -9.93 -15.41
N ASP A 78 -11.84 -10.79 -15.54
CA ASP A 78 -11.73 -12.25 -15.64
C ASP A 78 -11.07 -12.94 -14.43
N PHE A 79 -11.17 -12.34 -13.25
CA PHE A 79 -10.79 -13.03 -12.01
C PHE A 79 -11.98 -13.76 -11.39
N GLN A 80 -11.65 -14.71 -10.51
CA GLN A 80 -12.52 -15.27 -9.49
C GLN A 80 -11.91 -15.07 -8.10
N LEU A 81 -12.76 -15.03 -7.08
CA LEU A 81 -12.32 -15.00 -5.70
C LEU A 81 -11.86 -16.40 -5.29
N HIS A 82 -10.57 -16.55 -5.00
CA HIS A 82 -9.98 -17.82 -4.58
C HIS A 82 -10.10 -18.02 -3.06
N THR A 83 -9.78 -16.98 -2.28
CA THR A 83 -9.79 -17.06 -0.81
C THR A 83 -10.02 -15.68 -0.22
N GLN A 84 -10.81 -15.59 0.85
CA GLN A 84 -10.89 -14.38 1.68
C GLN A 84 -9.88 -14.49 2.83
N LEU A 85 -9.19 -13.40 3.14
CA LEU A 85 -8.32 -13.30 4.31
C LEU A 85 -9.10 -12.59 5.40
N ILE A 86 -9.46 -13.36 6.43
CA ILE A 86 -10.31 -12.94 7.54
C ILE A 86 -9.42 -12.83 8.78
N ASP A 87 -9.60 -11.75 9.53
CA ASP A 87 -8.87 -11.52 10.78
C ASP A 87 -9.50 -12.32 11.92
N ASP A 88 -8.70 -13.08 12.66
CA ASP A 88 -9.19 -13.88 13.79
C ASP A 88 -9.66 -13.00 14.97
N ALA A 89 -9.18 -11.76 15.06
CA ALA A 89 -9.49 -10.86 16.17
C ALA A 89 -10.91 -10.25 16.09
N ASP A 90 -11.35 -9.86 14.90
CA ASP A 90 -12.63 -9.15 14.69
C ASP A 90 -13.49 -9.75 13.57
N SER A 91 -13.05 -10.85 12.96
CA SER A 91 -13.72 -11.52 11.83
C SER A 91 -13.92 -10.61 10.62
N CYS A 92 -13.18 -9.51 10.50
CA CYS A 92 -13.22 -8.64 9.33
C CYS A 92 -12.45 -9.27 8.17
N VAL A 93 -13.00 -9.15 6.96
CA VAL A 93 -12.25 -9.42 5.74
C VAL A 93 -11.26 -8.28 5.57
N PHE A 94 -9.96 -8.55 5.60
CA PHE A 94 -8.90 -7.55 5.44
C PHE A 94 -8.10 -7.73 4.13
N GLY A 95 -8.25 -8.89 3.50
CA GLY A 95 -7.62 -9.18 2.22
C GLY A 95 -8.38 -10.23 1.42
N ALA A 96 -7.96 -10.43 0.18
CA ALA A 96 -8.47 -11.48 -0.69
C ALA A 96 -7.37 -11.96 -1.64
N ILE A 97 -7.48 -13.22 -2.03
CA ILE A 97 -6.69 -13.83 -3.09
C ILE A 97 -7.62 -14.01 -4.28
N TYR A 98 -7.26 -13.42 -5.41
CA TYR A 98 -7.96 -13.57 -6.68
C TYR A 98 -7.16 -14.48 -7.61
N GLN A 99 -7.85 -15.28 -8.41
CA GLN A 99 -7.26 -16.13 -9.44
C GLN A 99 -7.80 -15.73 -10.80
N LEU A 100 -6.93 -15.56 -11.80
CA LEU A 100 -7.34 -15.30 -13.18
C LEU A 100 -7.91 -16.59 -13.80
N ASN A 101 -9.12 -16.54 -14.38
CA ASN A 101 -9.82 -17.73 -14.88
C ASN A 101 -9.17 -18.31 -16.15
N SER A 102 -8.87 -17.45 -17.13
CA SER A 102 -8.32 -17.88 -18.41
C SER A 102 -7.01 -17.16 -18.71
N ARG A 103 -5.90 -17.92 -18.71
CA ARG A 103 -4.70 -17.49 -19.45
C ARG A 103 -5.06 -17.70 -20.92
N ASN A 104 -5.37 -16.65 -21.66
CA ASN A 104 -5.41 -16.77 -23.11
C ASN A 104 -4.07 -17.40 -23.54
N SER A 105 -4.17 -18.48 -24.33
CA SER A 105 -3.07 -19.33 -24.79
C SER A 105 -1.95 -18.56 -25.50
N ASP A 106 -2.24 -17.31 -25.86
CA ASP A 106 -1.36 -16.40 -26.58
C ASP A 106 -0.47 -15.60 -25.62
N GLY A 107 0.49 -16.28 -24.99
CA GLY A 107 1.79 -15.71 -24.62
C GLY A 107 1.82 -14.41 -23.81
N ASN A 108 0.82 -14.11 -22.98
CA ASN A 108 0.85 -12.91 -22.15
C ASN A 108 1.61 -13.17 -20.84
N ASP A 109 2.94 -13.24 -20.95
CA ASP A 109 3.86 -13.48 -19.82
C ASP A 109 3.76 -12.45 -18.69
N SER A 110 3.10 -11.31 -18.91
CA SER A 110 2.93 -10.24 -17.92
C SER A 110 1.63 -10.31 -17.10
N ALA A 111 0.72 -11.24 -17.41
CA ALA A 111 -0.53 -11.43 -16.68
C ALA A 111 -0.30 -12.25 -15.39
N PRO A 112 -0.84 -11.81 -14.23
CA PRO A 112 -0.74 -12.60 -13.01
C PRO A 112 -1.69 -13.80 -13.07
N ARG A 113 -1.30 -14.92 -12.46
CA ARG A 113 -2.24 -16.01 -12.17
C ARG A 113 -3.01 -15.73 -10.89
N TYR A 114 -2.33 -15.16 -9.90
CA TYR A 114 -2.89 -14.80 -8.60
C TYR A 114 -2.58 -13.36 -8.23
N VAL A 115 -3.54 -12.69 -7.60
CA VAL A 115 -3.35 -11.38 -7.00
C VAL A 115 -3.77 -11.45 -5.54
N ILE A 116 -2.86 -11.07 -4.64
CA ILE A 116 -3.11 -10.97 -3.22
C ILE A 116 -3.33 -9.49 -2.89
N ALA A 117 -4.55 -9.14 -2.52
CA ALA A 117 -4.97 -7.76 -2.28
C ALA A 117 -5.29 -7.51 -0.80
N PHE A 118 -4.81 -6.39 -0.26
CA PHE A 118 -5.12 -5.96 1.11
C PHE A 118 -5.79 -4.59 1.10
N ARG A 119 -6.92 -4.46 1.82
CA ARG A 119 -7.56 -3.15 2.01
C ARG A 119 -6.93 -2.40 3.18
N GLY A 120 -7.14 -1.09 3.19
CA GLY A 120 -6.91 -0.26 4.37
C GLY A 120 -8.11 -0.23 5.32
N THR A 121 -8.09 0.75 6.22
CA THR A 121 -9.11 0.99 7.24
C THR A 121 -10.48 1.30 6.60
N ILE A 122 -11.54 0.68 7.14
CA ILE A 122 -12.93 0.91 6.72
C ILE A 122 -13.62 1.75 7.78
N THR A 123 -13.89 3.00 7.44
CA THR A 123 -14.52 3.97 8.35
C THR A 123 -15.51 4.83 7.58
N LYS A 124 -16.39 5.53 8.30
CA LYS A 124 -17.48 6.33 7.71
C LYS A 124 -17.24 7.80 8.06
N GLY A 125 -17.20 8.65 7.03
CA GLY A 125 -17.18 10.11 7.20
C GLY A 125 -16.04 10.62 8.08
N ASP A 126 -16.38 11.50 9.03
CA ASP A 126 -15.42 12.29 9.81
C ASP A 126 -14.56 11.47 10.79
N THR A 127 -14.90 10.22 11.09
CA THR A 127 -14.05 9.36 11.94
C THR A 127 -12.89 8.74 11.16
N PHE A 128 -12.93 8.79 9.82
CA PHE A 128 -11.95 8.13 8.99
C PHE A 128 -10.51 8.56 9.28
N THR A 129 -10.26 9.85 9.40
CA THR A 129 -8.92 10.38 9.65
C THR A 129 -8.40 9.97 11.02
N ARG A 130 -9.23 10.08 12.06
CA ARG A 130 -8.86 9.69 13.43
C ARG A 130 -8.53 8.21 13.54
N ASP A 131 -9.40 7.36 13.01
CA ASP A 131 -9.23 5.91 13.08
C ASP A 131 -8.01 5.47 12.24
N LEU A 132 -7.80 6.10 11.09
CA LEU A 132 -6.61 5.87 10.28
C LEU A 132 -5.33 6.30 11.00
N GLU A 133 -5.32 7.45 11.67
CA GLU A 133 -4.17 7.90 12.48
C GLU A 133 -3.87 6.94 13.64
N LEU A 134 -4.92 6.46 14.32
CA LEU A 134 -4.79 5.46 15.40
C LEU A 134 -4.22 4.15 14.85
N ASP A 135 -4.75 3.65 13.74
CA ASP A 135 -4.26 2.43 13.07
C ASP A 135 -2.80 2.58 12.63
N ILE A 136 -2.44 3.73 12.04
CA ILE A 136 -1.05 4.07 11.66
C ILE A 136 -0.15 4.07 12.90
N HIS A 137 -0.63 4.57 14.04
CA HIS A 137 0.14 4.55 15.28
C HIS A 137 0.38 3.13 15.79
N ILE A 138 -0.64 2.26 15.77
CA ILE A 138 -0.52 0.84 16.14
C ILE A 138 0.48 0.15 15.21
N VAL A 139 0.36 0.39 13.90
CA VAL A 139 1.22 -0.21 12.87
C VAL A 139 2.67 0.26 12.98
N ARG A 140 2.91 1.54 13.29
CA ARG A 140 4.25 2.07 13.58
C ARG A 140 4.90 1.36 14.78
N ASN A 141 4.10 0.93 15.75
CA ASN A 141 4.57 0.31 16.98
C ASN A 141 4.60 -1.23 16.94
N GLY A 142 4.21 -1.87 15.81
CA GLY A 142 4.25 -3.32 15.71
C GLY A 142 3.38 -3.97 14.64
N LEU A 143 3.31 -3.45 13.40
CA LEU A 143 2.51 -4.08 12.32
C LEU A 143 2.79 -5.58 12.17
N HIS A 144 4.07 -5.95 12.25
CA HIS A 144 4.54 -7.32 12.11
C HIS A 144 4.06 -8.25 13.24
N GLN A 145 3.48 -7.71 14.31
CA GLN A 145 2.91 -8.44 15.45
C GLN A 145 1.38 -8.56 15.36
N THR A 146 0.76 -7.96 14.35
CA THR A 146 -0.70 -8.03 14.16
C THR A 146 -1.12 -9.37 13.55
N SER A 147 -2.27 -9.89 13.97
CA SER A 147 -2.89 -11.11 13.41
C SER A 147 -3.05 -11.02 11.89
N ARG A 148 -3.56 -9.88 11.41
CA ARG A 148 -3.73 -9.61 9.97
C ARG A 148 -2.43 -9.72 9.19
N PHE A 149 -1.33 -9.20 9.72
CA PHE A 149 -0.04 -9.33 9.06
C PHE A 149 0.43 -10.78 9.03
N GLU A 150 0.34 -11.51 10.15
CA GLU A 150 0.76 -12.91 10.22
C GLU A 150 -0.02 -13.78 9.23
N ILE A 151 -1.35 -13.67 9.21
CA ILE A 151 -2.22 -14.36 8.25
C ILE A 151 -1.86 -13.95 6.81
N GLY A 152 -1.67 -12.65 6.58
CA GLY A 152 -1.32 -12.11 5.27
C GLY A 152 0.00 -12.62 4.72
N ILE A 153 1.08 -12.60 5.51
CA ILE A 153 2.40 -13.09 5.06
C ILE A 153 2.42 -14.60 4.87
N GLN A 154 1.70 -15.36 5.71
CA GLN A 154 1.54 -16.80 5.51
C GLN A 154 0.81 -17.11 4.19
N ALA A 155 -0.26 -16.37 3.88
CA ALA A 155 -0.96 -16.48 2.61
C ALA A 155 -0.05 -16.15 1.42
N VAL A 156 0.75 -15.09 1.49
CA VAL A 156 1.75 -14.73 0.46
C VAL A 156 2.76 -15.85 0.25
N ARG A 157 3.37 -16.34 1.33
CA ARG A 157 4.34 -17.44 1.26
C ARG A 157 3.73 -18.70 0.66
N HIS A 158 2.51 -19.03 1.05
CA HIS A 158 1.80 -20.20 0.55
C HIS A 158 1.56 -20.12 -0.96
N ILE A 159 0.91 -19.05 -1.45
CA ILE A 159 0.62 -18.88 -2.88
C ILE A 159 1.91 -18.86 -3.71
N VAL A 160 2.95 -18.17 -3.24
CA VAL A 160 4.24 -18.12 -3.94
C VAL A 160 4.91 -19.48 -3.99
N ALA A 161 4.90 -20.24 -2.89
CA ALA A 161 5.46 -21.59 -2.85
C ALA A 161 4.70 -22.56 -3.77
N THR A 162 3.38 -22.43 -3.87
CA THR A 162 2.53 -23.32 -4.69
C THR A 162 2.58 -22.99 -6.18
N TYR A 163 2.61 -21.70 -6.54
CA TYR A 163 2.38 -21.27 -7.94
C TYR A 163 3.57 -20.53 -8.57
N GLY A 164 4.63 -20.27 -7.81
CA GLY A 164 5.82 -19.55 -8.27
C GLY A 164 5.63 -18.02 -8.25
N SER A 165 6.69 -17.29 -7.91
CA SER A 165 6.66 -15.84 -7.72
C SER A 165 6.28 -15.04 -8.96
N SER A 166 6.68 -15.49 -10.16
CA SER A 166 6.38 -14.81 -11.43
C SER A 166 4.89 -14.78 -11.78
N ASN A 167 4.08 -15.60 -11.10
CA ASN A 167 2.64 -15.70 -11.33
C ASN A 167 1.81 -14.93 -10.29
N VAL A 168 2.45 -14.21 -9.36
CA VAL A 168 1.79 -13.61 -8.19
C VAL A 168 2.04 -12.11 -8.14
N TRP A 169 0.95 -11.34 -8.06
CA TRP A 169 1.00 -9.93 -7.69
C TRP A 169 0.62 -9.73 -6.23
N LEU A 170 1.21 -8.68 -5.67
CA LEU A 170 0.90 -8.18 -4.34
C LEU A 170 0.33 -6.77 -4.48
N THR A 171 -0.83 -6.48 -3.91
CA THR A 171 -1.43 -5.15 -4.01
C THR A 171 -2.06 -4.73 -2.69
N GLY A 172 -2.07 -3.43 -2.43
CA GLY A 172 -2.77 -2.91 -1.28
C GLY A 172 -2.96 -1.41 -1.30
N HIS A 173 -3.88 -0.93 -0.48
CA HIS A 173 -4.16 0.49 -0.32
C HIS A 173 -4.03 0.93 1.14
N SER A 174 -3.46 2.12 1.39
CA SER A 174 -3.34 2.71 2.73
C SER A 174 -2.67 1.72 3.69
N LEU A 175 -3.32 1.34 4.79
CA LEU A 175 -2.80 0.32 5.70
C LEU A 175 -2.53 -1.04 5.03
N GLY A 176 -3.39 -1.45 4.08
CA GLY A 176 -3.18 -2.65 3.28
C GLY A 176 -1.96 -2.54 2.37
N ALA A 177 -1.61 -1.34 1.90
CA ALA A 177 -0.36 -1.10 1.17
C ALA A 177 0.86 -1.23 2.08
N ALA A 178 0.78 -0.82 3.35
CA ALA A 178 1.85 -1.07 4.32
C ALA A 178 2.03 -2.56 4.61
N MET A 179 0.94 -3.33 4.69
CA MET A 179 0.99 -4.80 4.82
C MET A 179 1.61 -5.45 3.59
N ALA A 180 1.16 -5.08 2.39
CA ALA A 180 1.74 -5.51 1.13
C ALA A 180 3.24 -5.17 1.04
N LEU A 181 3.62 -3.96 1.44
CA LEU A 181 5.01 -3.51 1.44
C LEU A 181 5.87 -4.37 2.38
N LEU A 182 5.41 -4.58 3.62
CA LEU A 182 6.14 -5.40 4.59
C LEU A 182 6.24 -6.86 4.14
N ALA A 183 5.17 -7.43 3.58
CA ALA A 183 5.18 -8.78 3.04
C ALA A 183 6.15 -8.89 1.85
N GLY A 184 6.12 -7.93 0.92
CA GLY A 184 7.04 -7.85 -0.20
C GLY A 184 8.50 -7.72 0.24
N LYS A 185 8.81 -6.88 1.25
CA LYS A 185 10.15 -6.80 1.85
C LYS A 185 10.59 -8.15 2.42
N ASN A 186 9.71 -8.87 3.11
CA ASN A 186 10.04 -10.19 3.65
C ASN A 186 10.38 -11.21 2.55
N MET A 187 9.66 -11.19 1.42
CA MET A 187 9.93 -12.05 0.27
C MET A 187 11.20 -11.63 -0.47
N ALA A 188 11.42 -10.33 -0.67
CA ALA A 188 12.59 -9.80 -1.37
C ALA A 188 13.90 -10.13 -0.63
N LYS A 189 13.90 -10.13 0.71
CA LYS A 189 15.05 -10.55 1.52
C LYS A 189 15.46 -12.01 1.31
N THR A 190 14.55 -12.87 0.85
CA THR A 190 14.84 -14.26 0.51
C THR A 190 15.13 -14.45 -0.99
N GLY A 191 15.29 -13.35 -1.75
CA GLY A 191 15.54 -13.37 -3.19
C GLY A 191 14.27 -13.50 -4.05
N VAL A 192 13.08 -13.38 -3.46
CA VAL A 192 11.80 -13.47 -4.16
C VAL A 192 11.22 -12.07 -4.40
N PHE A 193 11.42 -11.55 -5.60
CA PHE A 193 10.94 -10.22 -5.99
C PHE A 193 9.53 -10.30 -6.59
N LEU A 194 8.53 -10.02 -5.77
CA LEU A 194 7.14 -9.97 -6.21
C LEU A 194 6.83 -8.66 -6.92
N GLU A 195 6.04 -8.73 -7.97
CA GLU A 195 5.46 -7.53 -8.54
C GLU A 195 4.41 -6.96 -7.58
N ALA A 196 4.60 -5.70 -7.18
CA ALA A 196 3.84 -5.09 -6.12
C ALA A 196 3.24 -3.74 -6.54
N PHE A 197 1.97 -3.52 -6.22
CA PHE A 197 1.23 -2.29 -6.48
C PHE A 197 0.78 -1.69 -5.14
N LEU A 198 1.46 -0.63 -4.72
CA LEU A 198 1.31 -0.03 -3.38
C LEU A 198 0.63 1.33 -3.52
N PHE A 199 -0.65 1.42 -3.16
CA PHE A 199 -1.45 2.63 -3.29
C PHE A 199 -1.51 3.41 -1.98
N ASN A 200 -0.97 4.63 -1.98
CA ASN A 200 -0.99 5.55 -0.85
C ASN A 200 -0.56 4.93 0.50
N PRO A 201 0.53 4.15 0.57
CA PRO A 201 0.99 3.60 1.84
C PRO A 201 1.40 4.73 2.80
N PRO A 202 1.20 4.56 4.12
CA PRO A 202 1.67 5.52 5.11
C PRO A 202 3.21 5.61 5.13
N PHE A 203 3.70 6.83 5.28
CA PHE A 203 5.11 7.13 5.53
C PHE A 203 5.29 7.59 7.00
N PHE A 204 6.01 6.82 7.80
CA PHE A 204 6.09 7.02 9.25
C PHE A 204 7.21 8.00 9.66
N SER A 205 7.20 9.23 9.15
CA SER A 205 8.12 10.29 9.55
C SER A 205 7.43 11.64 9.75
N ALA A 206 8.18 12.66 10.15
CA ALA A 206 7.68 14.03 10.15
C ALA A 206 7.23 14.41 8.72
N PRO A 207 6.08 15.10 8.55
CA PRO A 207 5.51 15.43 7.24
C PRO A 207 6.24 16.63 6.62
N ILE A 208 7.51 16.44 6.25
CA ILE A 208 8.37 17.50 5.68
C ILE A 208 7.80 17.98 4.35
N GLU A 209 7.17 17.09 3.57
CA GLU A 209 6.62 17.44 2.26
C GLU A 209 5.48 18.47 2.34
N SER A 210 4.76 18.52 3.47
CA SER A 210 3.70 19.51 3.72
C SER A 210 4.21 20.96 3.85
N ILE A 211 5.52 21.15 4.04
CA ILE A 211 6.13 22.48 4.15
C ILE A 211 6.16 23.16 2.77
N GLN A 212 5.67 24.40 2.68
CA GLN A 212 5.56 25.13 1.41
C GLN A 212 6.93 25.59 0.86
N ASP A 213 7.82 26.05 1.75
CA ASP A 213 9.12 26.58 1.35
C ASP A 213 10.08 25.44 0.97
N LYS A 214 10.44 25.38 -0.32
CA LYS A 214 11.36 24.36 -0.87
C LYS A 214 12.77 24.42 -0.27
N LYS A 215 13.28 25.60 0.08
CA LYS A 215 14.61 25.75 0.69
C LYS A 215 14.60 25.22 2.11
N VAL A 216 13.54 25.51 2.86
CA VAL A 216 13.35 24.97 4.22
C VAL A 216 13.22 23.45 4.17
N LYS A 217 12.41 22.90 3.26
CA LYS A 217 12.30 21.45 3.04
C LYS A 217 13.66 20.79 2.80
N HIS A 218 14.41 21.31 1.84
CA HIS A 218 15.71 20.78 1.49
C HIS A 218 16.71 20.89 2.65
N GLY A 219 16.73 22.02 3.35
CA GLY A 219 17.59 22.22 4.52
C GLY A 219 17.31 21.24 5.65
N ILE A 220 16.03 20.99 5.96
CA ILE A 220 15.61 20.01 6.98
C ILE A 220 16.05 18.60 6.60
N ARG A 221 15.81 18.18 5.35
CA ARG A 221 16.20 16.83 4.90
C ARG A 221 17.71 16.63 4.89
N PHE A 222 18.46 17.60 4.37
CA PHE A 222 19.93 17.56 4.37
C PHE A 222 20.48 17.42 5.80
N ALA A 223 20.01 18.27 6.72
CA ALA A 223 20.41 18.20 8.13
C ALA A 223 20.02 16.84 8.75
N GLY A 224 18.82 16.35 8.48
CA GLY A 224 18.34 15.05 8.93
C GLY A 224 19.25 13.90 8.46
N SER A 225 19.62 13.87 7.19
CA SER A 225 20.52 12.85 6.63
C SER A 225 21.91 12.89 7.26
N VAL A 226 22.49 14.08 7.43
CA VAL A 226 23.80 14.24 8.07
C VAL A 226 23.77 13.75 9.52
N ILE A 227 22.74 14.11 10.29
CA ILE A 227 22.56 13.65 11.68
C ILE A 227 22.42 12.12 11.72
N THR A 228 21.58 11.55 10.85
CA THR A 228 21.33 10.11 10.79
C THR A 228 22.60 9.35 10.43
N ALA A 229 23.33 9.80 9.41
CA ALA A 229 24.60 9.20 8.99
C ALA A 229 25.66 9.28 10.09
N GLY A 230 25.78 10.41 10.78
CA GLY A 230 26.69 10.59 11.90
C GLY A 230 26.39 9.64 13.07
N LEU A 231 25.11 9.51 13.44
CA LEU A 231 24.66 8.55 14.46
C LEU A 231 24.94 7.09 14.03
N ALA A 232 24.59 6.73 12.80
CA ALA A 232 24.83 5.38 12.26
C ALA A 232 26.34 5.04 12.25
N PHE A 233 27.18 5.99 11.86
CA PHE A 233 28.64 5.82 11.88
C PHE A 233 29.17 5.61 13.30
N ALA A 234 28.74 6.42 14.27
CA ALA A 234 29.15 6.28 15.66
C ALA A 234 28.73 4.93 16.27
N MET A 235 27.55 4.43 15.92
CA MET A 235 27.04 3.14 16.41
C MET A 235 27.74 1.93 15.78
N LYS A 236 28.20 2.04 14.53
CA LYS A 236 28.98 1.00 13.84
C LYS A 236 30.32 0.70 14.52
N SER A 237 30.84 1.64 15.32
CA SER A 237 32.05 1.46 16.14
C SER A 237 31.85 0.57 17.37
N ASN A 238 30.61 0.35 17.82
CA ASN A 238 30.32 -0.33 19.10
C ASN A 238 29.62 -1.68 18.97
N GLN A 239 29.11 -2.05 17.78
CA GLN A 239 28.48 -3.36 17.57
C GLN A 239 28.74 -3.89 16.15
N GLN A 240 28.90 -5.21 16.06
CA GLN A 240 29.01 -6.01 14.84
C GLN A 240 27.64 -6.11 14.15
N THR A 241 27.02 -4.98 13.78
CA THR A 241 25.69 -4.93 13.13
C THR A 241 25.82 -4.91 11.60
N ASN A 242 26.25 -6.04 11.04
CA ASN A 242 26.26 -6.26 9.58
C ASN A 242 24.87 -6.58 8.98
N HIS A 243 23.80 -6.58 9.79
CA HIS A 243 22.48 -7.06 9.36
C HIS A 243 21.63 -6.02 8.60
N SER A 244 21.66 -4.72 8.93
CA SER A 244 20.82 -3.72 8.24
C SER A 244 21.37 -3.34 6.85
N GLY A 245 22.68 -3.16 6.75
CA GLY A 245 23.34 -2.80 5.48
C GLY A 245 23.25 -3.90 4.42
N SER A 246 23.33 -5.17 4.82
CA SER A 246 23.10 -6.31 3.90
C SER A 246 21.64 -6.45 3.48
N THR A 247 20.70 -6.09 4.36
CA THR A 247 19.26 -6.14 4.08
C THR A 247 18.83 -5.10 3.04
N PHE A 248 19.32 -3.85 3.14
CA PHE A 248 18.95 -2.79 2.18
C PHE A 248 19.51 -3.07 0.78
N VAL A 249 20.72 -3.64 0.70
CA VAL A 249 21.30 -4.12 -0.56
C VAL A 249 20.52 -5.31 -1.11
N ALA A 250 20.10 -6.27 -0.29
CA ALA A 250 19.25 -7.37 -0.75
C ALA A 250 17.90 -6.87 -1.31
N LEU A 251 17.36 -5.80 -0.73
CA LEU A 251 16.12 -5.18 -1.18
C LEU A 251 16.29 -4.31 -2.44
N SER A 252 17.50 -3.90 -2.83
CA SER A 252 17.69 -2.92 -3.91
C SER A 252 17.27 -3.42 -5.29
N ALA A 253 17.27 -4.74 -5.49
CA ALA A 253 16.78 -5.37 -6.71
C ALA A 253 15.25 -5.45 -6.76
N TRP A 254 14.55 -5.28 -5.63
CA TRP A 254 13.09 -5.25 -5.61
C TRP A 254 12.57 -3.87 -6.03
N LEU A 255 11.72 -3.84 -7.05
CA LEU A 255 11.22 -2.60 -7.65
C LEU A 255 9.68 -2.55 -7.61
N PRO A 256 9.07 -2.27 -6.45
CA PRO A 256 7.62 -2.13 -6.34
C PRO A 256 7.11 -0.90 -7.09
N CYS A 257 5.89 -0.99 -7.64
CA CYS A 257 5.13 0.15 -8.15
C CYS A 257 4.49 0.88 -6.98
N LEU A 258 4.94 2.10 -6.72
CA LEU A 258 4.50 2.92 -5.60
C LEU A 258 3.69 4.10 -6.13
N PHE A 259 2.43 4.19 -5.74
CA PHE A 259 1.48 5.19 -6.20
C PHE A 259 1.15 6.14 -5.05
N VAL A 260 1.38 7.44 -5.24
CA VAL A 260 1.21 8.46 -4.20
C VAL A 260 0.56 9.73 -4.74
N ASN A 261 -0.07 10.50 -3.85
CA ASN A 261 -0.67 11.78 -4.18
C ASN A 261 -0.05 12.91 -3.33
N PRO A 262 0.39 14.03 -3.91
CA PRO A 262 0.94 15.16 -3.14
C PRO A 262 -0.05 15.79 -2.16
N ALA A 263 -1.36 15.71 -2.44
CA ALA A 263 -2.42 16.21 -1.55
C ALA A 263 -2.77 15.21 -0.43
N ASP A 264 -2.16 14.03 -0.41
CA ASP A 264 -2.27 13.04 0.64
C ASP A 264 -1.08 13.14 1.60
N HIS A 265 -1.29 13.77 2.75
CA HIS A 265 -0.25 13.96 3.78
C HIS A 265 0.20 12.65 4.45
N ILE A 266 -0.50 11.53 4.23
CA ILE A 266 -0.11 10.21 4.77
C ILE A 266 0.99 9.57 3.93
N CYS A 267 0.96 9.76 2.60
CA CYS A 267 1.90 9.11 1.67
C CYS A 267 2.85 10.07 0.94
N SER A 268 2.54 11.37 0.88
CA SER A 268 3.32 12.35 0.09
C SER A 268 4.80 12.42 0.45
N GLU A 269 5.20 12.07 1.67
CA GLU A 269 6.62 12.06 2.06
C GLU A 269 7.46 11.06 1.25
N TYR A 270 6.87 10.03 0.62
CA TYR A 270 7.59 9.18 -0.33
C TYR A 270 8.17 9.97 -1.51
N ILE A 271 7.45 10.98 -2.02
CA ILE A 271 7.90 11.85 -3.11
C ILE A 271 9.23 12.47 -2.72
N GLY A 272 9.20 13.09 -1.56
CA GLY A 272 10.33 13.81 -1.06
C GLY A 272 11.48 12.95 -0.57
N TYR A 273 11.19 11.77 -0.02
CA TYR A 273 12.19 10.75 0.31
C TYR A 273 13.01 10.37 -0.93
N PHE A 274 12.36 10.04 -2.04
CA PHE A 274 13.08 9.64 -3.26
C PHE A 274 13.76 10.82 -3.97
N GLU A 275 13.11 11.99 -4.03
CA GLU A 275 13.72 13.19 -4.62
C GLU A 275 14.95 13.66 -3.86
N HIS A 276 14.89 13.65 -2.52
CA HIS A 276 16.04 14.00 -1.67
C HIS A 276 17.21 13.07 -1.92
N ARG A 277 16.95 11.77 -2.05
CA ARG A 277 18.01 10.79 -2.35
C ARG A 277 18.72 11.09 -3.66
N LYS A 278 17.95 11.36 -4.72
CA LYS A 278 18.51 11.75 -6.02
C LYS A 278 19.31 13.05 -5.93
N GLN A 279 18.78 14.06 -5.23
CA GLN A 279 19.49 15.33 -5.04
C GLN A 279 20.81 15.14 -4.30
N MET A 280 20.85 14.29 -3.27
CA MET A 280 22.07 13.96 -2.53
C MET A 280 23.11 13.29 -3.43
N GLU A 281 22.69 12.41 -4.35
CA GLU A 281 23.58 11.85 -5.37
C GLU A 281 24.11 12.93 -6.33
N ASP A 282 23.25 13.80 -6.84
CA ASP A 282 23.60 14.85 -7.80
C ASP A 282 24.61 15.87 -7.23
N ILE A 283 24.58 16.14 -5.92
CA ILE A 283 25.53 17.04 -5.24
C ILE A 283 26.78 16.35 -4.70
N GLY A 284 26.98 15.06 -5.00
CA GLY A 284 28.13 14.28 -4.53
C GLY A 284 28.07 13.83 -3.07
N ALA A 285 26.93 13.99 -2.40
CA ALA A 285 26.68 13.57 -1.02
C ALA A 285 25.97 12.19 -0.93
N GLY A 286 25.89 11.44 -2.03
CA GLY A 286 25.17 10.16 -2.12
C GLY A 286 25.63 9.10 -1.10
N ALA A 287 26.91 9.10 -0.72
CA ALA A 287 27.42 8.18 0.31
C ALA A 287 26.82 8.46 1.71
N ILE A 288 26.60 9.74 2.05
CA ILE A 288 25.97 10.15 3.31
C ILE A 288 24.52 9.65 3.31
N GLU A 289 23.83 9.87 2.20
CA GLU A 289 22.43 9.50 2.05
C GLU A 289 22.22 7.99 2.04
N ARG A 290 23.09 7.22 1.36
CA ARG A 290 23.05 5.75 1.38
C ARG A 290 23.22 5.16 2.77
N LEU A 291 23.98 5.83 3.64
CA LEU A 291 24.10 5.46 5.04
C LEU A 291 22.87 5.89 5.84
N ALA A 292 22.36 7.11 5.62
CA ALA A 292 21.20 7.64 6.33
C ALA A 292 19.92 6.84 6.03
N THR A 293 19.65 6.53 4.76
CA THR A 293 18.42 5.87 4.28
C THR A 293 18.20 4.46 4.79
N GLN A 294 19.24 3.80 5.29
CA GLN A 294 19.15 2.49 5.94
C GLN A 294 18.58 2.57 7.37
N HIS A 295 18.46 3.78 7.91
CA HIS A 295 18.14 4.02 9.31
C HIS A 295 17.07 5.11 9.45
N SER A 296 16.29 5.02 10.52
CA SER A 296 15.46 6.14 10.97
C SER A 296 16.15 6.81 12.16
N ILE A 297 16.04 8.13 12.29
CA ILE A 297 16.59 8.89 13.43
C ILE A 297 16.06 8.32 14.75
N GLY A 298 14.74 8.09 14.82
CA GLY A 298 14.10 7.52 16.00
C GLY A 298 14.62 6.11 16.33
N GLY A 299 14.87 5.28 15.31
CA GLY A 299 15.42 3.95 15.51
C GLY A 299 16.85 3.94 16.01
N LEU A 300 17.70 4.85 15.51
CA LEU A 300 19.07 5.02 16.01
C LEU A 300 19.09 5.50 17.47
N LEU A 301 18.21 6.44 17.84
CA LEU A 301 18.10 6.91 19.22
C LEU A 301 17.64 5.80 20.18
N LEU A 302 16.64 5.00 19.78
CA LEU A 302 16.20 3.85 20.58
C LEU A 302 17.32 2.82 20.78
N ASN A 303 18.04 2.49 19.70
CA ASN A 303 19.20 1.60 19.77
C ASN A 303 20.30 2.16 20.67
N ALA A 304 20.59 3.47 20.62
CA ALA A 304 21.58 4.11 21.49
C ALA A 304 21.17 4.07 22.98
N MET A 305 19.86 4.03 23.26
CA MET A 305 19.30 3.83 24.60
C MET A 305 19.20 2.35 25.01
N GLY A 306 19.75 1.42 24.23
CA GLY A 306 19.75 -0.02 24.52
C GLY A 306 18.43 -0.74 24.21
N LYS A 307 17.49 -0.07 23.52
CA LYS A 307 16.23 -0.68 23.04
C LYS A 307 16.40 -1.12 21.59
N GLN A 308 16.03 -2.36 21.27
CA GLN A 308 16.03 -2.81 19.88
C GLN A 308 15.00 -1.98 19.08
N SER A 309 15.46 -1.31 18.04
CA SER A 309 14.62 -0.66 17.05
C SER A 309 14.23 -1.66 15.97
N GLU A 310 12.94 -1.73 15.70
CA GLU A 310 12.42 -2.43 14.53
C GLU A 310 12.83 -1.73 13.23
N GLU A 311 12.94 -2.50 12.16
CA GLU A 311 13.25 -1.96 10.84
C GLU A 311 12.10 -1.08 10.34
N PRO A 312 12.38 0.13 9.82
CA PRO A 312 11.33 1.03 9.35
C PRO A 312 10.57 0.41 8.16
N LEU A 313 9.25 0.25 8.34
CA LEU A 313 8.34 -0.36 7.36
C LEU A 313 8.34 0.39 6.03
N HIS A 314 8.35 1.71 6.09
CA HIS A 314 8.17 2.63 4.96
C HIS A 314 9.44 2.85 4.14
N LEU A 315 10.62 2.48 4.65
CA LEU A 315 11.87 2.70 3.90
C LEU A 315 12.13 1.55 2.93
N ILE A 316 12.27 1.90 1.66
CA ILE A 316 12.66 0.99 0.57
C ILE A 316 13.77 1.59 -0.29
N PRO A 317 14.73 0.76 -0.76
CA PRO A 317 15.86 1.21 -1.58
C PRO A 317 15.45 1.69 -2.97
N SER A 318 14.51 1.01 -3.61
CA SER A 318 14.16 1.21 -5.02
C SER A 318 12.65 1.19 -5.18
N ALA A 319 12.11 1.95 -6.14
CA ALA A 319 10.69 1.92 -6.52
C ALA A 319 10.45 2.52 -7.90
N ASN A 320 9.38 2.07 -8.56
CA ASN A 320 8.73 2.82 -9.63
C ASN A 320 7.69 3.75 -9.01
N LEU A 321 8.09 4.98 -8.71
CA LEU A 321 7.23 5.98 -8.09
C LEU A 321 6.35 6.63 -9.15
N THR A 322 5.03 6.57 -8.96
CA THR A 322 4.04 7.28 -9.77
C THR A 322 3.29 8.26 -8.89
N VAL A 323 3.40 9.55 -9.23
CA VAL A 323 2.76 10.65 -8.53
C VAL A 323 1.52 11.07 -9.30
N ASN A 324 0.36 11.05 -8.64
CA ASN A 324 -0.85 11.61 -9.22
C ASN A 324 -0.88 13.12 -9.03
N VAL A 325 -0.65 13.87 -10.10
CA VAL A 325 -0.65 15.34 -10.10
C VAL A 325 -2.00 15.91 -10.54
N THR A 326 -2.99 15.05 -10.75
CA THR A 326 -4.38 15.47 -10.98
C THR A 326 -4.88 16.23 -9.74
N PRO A 327 -5.49 17.43 -9.89
CA PRO A 327 -6.04 18.16 -8.76
C PRO A 327 -7.06 17.32 -7.97
N ALA A 328 -6.77 17.08 -6.70
CA ALA A 328 -7.69 16.43 -5.79
C ALA A 328 -8.59 17.47 -5.11
N ARG A 329 -9.86 17.12 -4.87
CA ARG A 329 -10.82 18.03 -4.21
C ARG A 329 -10.51 18.25 -2.74
N ASP A 330 -10.12 17.17 -2.07
CA ASP A 330 -9.82 17.13 -0.65
C ASP A 330 -8.88 15.94 -0.37
N PHE A 331 -8.52 15.79 0.90
CA PHE A 331 -7.70 14.68 1.36
C PHE A 331 -8.32 13.30 1.06
N TYR A 332 -9.65 13.14 1.17
CA TYR A 332 -10.30 11.84 0.96
C TYR A 332 -10.27 11.42 -0.52
N ASP A 333 -10.34 12.39 -1.42
CA ASP A 333 -10.16 12.20 -2.85
C ASP A 333 -8.70 11.86 -3.17
N ALA A 334 -7.75 12.58 -2.55
CA ALA A 334 -6.31 12.37 -2.71
C ALA A 334 -5.80 11.07 -2.09
N HIS A 335 -6.44 10.58 -1.03
CA HIS A 335 -6.07 9.34 -0.37
C HIS A 335 -6.82 8.14 -0.94
N GLY A 336 -8.07 8.30 -1.40
CA GLY A 336 -8.91 7.18 -1.80
C GLY A 336 -8.37 6.38 -3.00
N VAL A 337 -8.54 5.06 -2.94
CA VAL A 337 -8.08 4.14 -3.99
C VAL A 337 -8.76 4.40 -5.35
N HIS A 338 -9.95 5.01 -5.33
CA HIS A 338 -10.76 5.29 -6.52
C HIS A 338 -10.12 6.23 -7.53
N GLN A 339 -9.15 7.02 -7.11
CA GLN A 339 -8.42 7.87 -8.05
C GLN A 339 -7.61 7.03 -9.06
N TRP A 340 -7.20 5.81 -8.73
CA TRP A 340 -6.15 5.10 -9.47
C TRP A 340 -6.61 4.37 -10.73
N TRP A 341 -7.92 4.29 -10.95
CA TRP A 341 -8.54 3.70 -12.15
C TRP A 341 -9.32 4.73 -12.98
N ARG A 342 -9.08 6.03 -12.80
CA ARG A 342 -9.69 7.06 -13.65
C ARG A 342 -8.99 7.14 -15.02
N PRO A 343 -9.72 7.45 -16.10
CA PRO A 343 -9.15 7.55 -17.45
C PRO A 343 -8.33 8.83 -17.67
N ASP A 344 -8.61 9.89 -16.92
CA ASP A 344 -8.12 11.25 -17.14
C ASP A 344 -7.02 11.68 -16.14
N LEU A 345 -6.17 10.73 -15.75
CA LEU A 345 -5.13 10.99 -14.76
C LEU A 345 -3.88 11.65 -15.36
N LEU A 346 -3.46 12.74 -14.73
CA LEU A 346 -2.13 13.32 -14.94
C LEU A 346 -1.16 12.65 -13.96
N LEU A 347 -0.25 11.84 -14.49
CA LEU A 347 0.69 11.05 -13.70
C LEU A 347 2.14 11.37 -14.07
N ASP A 348 2.98 11.57 -13.07
CA ASP A 348 4.44 11.65 -13.23
C ASP A 348 5.08 10.37 -12.68
N SER A 349 5.69 9.57 -13.55
CA SER A 349 6.31 8.29 -13.19
C SER A 349 7.82 8.36 -13.32
N LYS A 350 8.54 8.00 -12.25
CA LYS A 350 10.00 7.96 -12.17
C LYS A 350 10.47 6.69 -11.48
N THR A 351 11.51 6.08 -12.03
CA THR A 351 12.20 4.94 -11.41
C THR A 351 13.34 5.45 -10.55
N TYR A 352 13.38 5.01 -9.29
CA TYR A 352 14.47 5.25 -8.35
C TYR A 352 15.14 3.92 -8.02
N ASN A 353 16.46 3.85 -8.18
CA ASN A 353 17.29 2.71 -7.84
C ASN A 353 18.29 3.10 -6.72
N TYR A 354 18.74 2.13 -5.94
CA TYR A 354 19.74 2.32 -4.87
C TYR A 354 21.20 2.31 -5.36
#